data_AF-A0A7C1CQD6-F1
#
_entry.id   AF-A0A7C1CQD6-F1
#
_cell.length_a   1.000
_cell.length_b   1.000
_cell.length_c   1.000
_cell.angle_alpha   90.00
_cell.angle_beta   90.00
_cell.angle_gamma   90.00
#
_symmetry.space_group_name_H-M   'P 1'
#
loop_
_entity.id
_entity.type
_entity.pdbx_description
1 polymer ?
#
loop_
_entity_poly.entity_id
_entity_poly.type
_entity_poly.pdbx_seq_one_letter_code
_entity_poly.pdbx_strand_id
1 'polypeptide(L)'
;MGWVAMSQKENTLTVIFYLLAAVFVLAISIIFIPAFRGFVSSTFMITSGVILVILGSVLIGLTLVQKVEGKLKKLLILTGASAAGFFIFVLLHNIFYALAQLTSHTTILSYLIKAFEVIFFLIAIFACPIGFVIGVIGTIVMFNKKRKMF
;
A
#
# COMPACT_ATOMS: atom_id res chain seq x y z
N MET A 1 -32.57 14.84 0.05
CA MET A 1 -31.66 13.97 0.84
C MET A 1 -30.66 13.18 -0.01
N GLY A 2 -30.96 12.77 -1.26
CA GLY A 2 -30.03 11.98 -2.09
C GLY A 2 -28.76 12.71 -2.57
N TRP A 3 -28.81 14.02 -2.80
CA TRP A 3 -27.64 14.82 -3.22
C TRP A 3 -26.57 14.96 -2.13
N VAL A 4 -26.98 15.13 -0.88
CA VAL A 4 -26.07 15.24 0.27
C VAL A 4 -25.34 13.90 0.51
N ALA A 5 -26.03 12.77 0.38
CA ALA A 5 -25.45 11.44 0.54
C ALA A 5 -24.43 11.08 -0.57
N MET A 6 -24.65 11.53 -1.81
CA MET A 6 -23.70 11.33 -2.91
C MET A 6 -22.43 12.17 -2.72
N SER A 7 -22.60 13.47 -2.40
CA SER A 7 -21.47 14.38 -2.11
C SER A 7 -20.62 13.89 -0.93
N GLN A 8 -21.26 13.39 0.13
CA GLN A 8 -20.57 12.87 1.31
C GLN A 8 -19.75 11.61 1.01
N LYS A 9 -20.26 10.68 0.19
CA LYS A 9 -19.52 9.47 -0.20
C LYS A 9 -18.27 9.79 -1.03
N GLU A 10 -18.37 10.75 -1.94
CA GLU A 10 -17.28 11.18 -2.82
C GLU A 10 -16.18 11.91 -2.02
N ASN A 11 -16.57 12.71 -1.02
CA ASN A 11 -15.64 13.37 -0.10
C ASN A 11 -14.90 12.35 0.79
N THR A 12 -15.60 11.33 1.31
CA THR A 12 -14.98 10.27 2.12
C THR A 12 -13.93 9.47 1.35
N LEU A 13 -14.22 9.09 0.10
CA LEU A 13 -13.26 8.35 -0.74
C LEU A 13 -12.00 9.17 -0.99
N THR A 14 -12.17 10.46 -1.29
CA THR A 14 -11.07 11.38 -1.56
C THR A 14 -10.20 11.59 -0.31
N VAL A 15 -10.82 11.77 0.86
CA VAL A 15 -10.11 11.90 2.15
C VAL A 15 -9.31 10.64 2.46
N ILE A 16 -9.90 9.45 2.33
CA ILE A 16 -9.21 8.17 2.60
C ILE A 16 -8.06 7.96 1.63
N PHE A 17 -8.24 8.31 0.35
CA PHE A 17 -7.18 8.26 -0.65
C PHE A 17 -5.99 9.14 -0.27
N TYR A 18 -6.22 10.41 0.06
CA TYR A 18 -5.14 11.33 0.46
C TYR A 18 -4.50 10.93 1.78
N LEU A 19 -5.28 10.42 2.74
CA LEU A 19 -4.76 9.91 4.00
C LEU A 19 -3.84 8.69 3.77
N LEU A 20 -4.27 7.75 2.93
CA LEU A 20 -3.46 6.59 2.55
C LEU A 20 -2.16 7.04 1.86
N ALA A 21 -2.23 8.00 0.94
CA ALA A 21 -1.05 8.57 0.28
C ALA A 21 -0.08 9.22 1.26
N ALA A 22 -0.58 10.04 2.19
CA ALA A 22 0.25 10.68 3.21
C ALA A 22 0.95 9.65 4.11
N VAL A 23 0.22 8.65 4.62
CA VAL A 23 0.79 7.60 5.47
C VAL A 23 1.83 6.77 4.70
N PHE A 24 1.57 6.44 3.44
CA PHE A 24 2.49 5.65 2.63
C PHE A 24 3.78 6.42 2.31
N VAL A 25 3.68 7.70 1.96
CA VAL A 25 4.84 8.57 1.72
C VAL A 25 5.66 8.74 3.00
N LEU A 26 5.01 8.92 4.16
CA LEU A 26 5.69 8.96 5.45
C LEU A 26 6.45 7.65 5.73
N ALA A 27 5.79 6.51 5.54
CA ALA A 27 6.40 5.20 5.75
C ALA A 27 7.63 4.98 4.85
N ILE A 28 7.53 5.28 3.54
CA ILE A 28 8.66 5.17 2.61
C ILE A 28 9.77 6.16 2.96
N SER A 29 9.44 7.41 3.26
CA SER A 29 10.45 8.43 3.59
C SER A 29 11.29 8.00 4.79
N ILE A 30 10.66 7.44 5.81
CA ILE A 30 11.32 6.94 7.01
C ILE A 30 12.25 5.74 6.72
N ILE A 31 11.88 4.88 5.76
CA ILE A 31 12.67 3.69 5.39
C ILE A 31 13.89 4.08 4.54
N PHE A 32 13.72 4.97 3.58
CA PHE A 32 14.75 5.31 2.59
C PHE A 32 15.66 6.46 3.02
N ILE A 33 15.23 7.34 3.92
CA ILE A 33 16.02 8.50 4.37
C ILE A 33 16.70 8.17 5.70
N PRO A 34 18.04 8.04 5.74
CA PRO A 34 18.76 7.65 6.95
C PRO A 34 18.56 8.61 8.13
N ALA A 35 18.36 9.91 7.87
CA ALA A 35 18.15 10.93 8.89
C ALA A 35 16.88 10.71 9.73
N PHE A 36 15.84 10.10 9.14
CA PHE A 36 14.60 9.77 9.85
C PHE A 36 14.65 8.39 10.52
N ARG A 37 15.68 7.58 10.22
CA ARG A 37 15.82 6.21 10.74
C ARG A 37 16.00 6.18 12.26
N GLY A 38 16.57 7.23 12.84
CA GLY A 38 16.69 7.38 14.30
C GLY A 38 15.36 7.48 15.05
N PHE A 39 14.27 7.82 14.36
CA PHE A 39 12.91 7.85 14.93
C PHE A 39 12.16 6.53 14.76
N VAL A 40 12.79 5.52 14.14
CA VAL A 40 12.15 4.25 13.82
C VAL A 40 12.20 3.31 15.01
N SER A 41 11.11 3.28 15.78
CA SER A 41 10.83 2.15 16.65
C SER A 41 10.23 1.00 15.84
N SER A 42 10.58 -0.24 16.16
CA SER A 42 9.93 -1.45 15.59
C SER A 42 8.41 -1.39 15.72
N THR A 43 7.90 -0.77 16.80
CA THR A 43 6.46 -0.55 17.02
C THR A 43 5.86 0.37 15.95
N PHE A 44 6.57 1.43 15.55
CA PHE A 44 6.08 2.37 14.54
C PHE A 44 5.92 1.69 13.16
N MET A 45 6.83 0.81 12.77
CA MET A 45 6.71 0.06 11.50
C MET A 45 5.49 -0.86 11.49
N ILE A 46 5.23 -1.56 12.60
CA ILE A 46 4.06 -2.43 12.73
C ILE A 46 2.78 -1.60 12.73
N THR A 47 2.72 -0.52 13.52
CA THR A 47 1.52 0.34 13.61
C THR A 47 1.22 0.99 12.27
N SER A 48 2.22 1.59 11.61
CA SER A 48 2.04 2.23 10.30
C SER A 48 1.63 1.21 9.22
N GLY A 49 2.21 0.01 9.24
CA GLY A 49 1.82 -1.09 8.37
C GLY A 49 0.38 -1.56 8.54
N VAL A 50 -0.08 -1.76 9.78
CA VAL A 50 -1.48 -2.12 10.07
C VAL A 50 -2.42 -1.04 9.56
N ILE A 51 -2.08 0.24 9.79
CA ILE A 51 -2.85 1.38 9.27
C ILE A 51 -2.92 1.35 7.73
N LEU A 52 -1.81 1.08 7.04
CA LEU A 52 -1.77 0.98 5.58
C LEU A 52 -2.65 -0.15 5.04
N VAL A 53 -2.64 -1.32 5.70
CA VAL A 53 -3.49 -2.45 5.32
C VAL A 53 -4.97 -2.11 5.52
N ILE A 54 -5.33 -1.51 6.66
CA ILE A 54 -6.70 -1.11 6.94
C ILE A 54 -7.16 -0.06 5.92
N LEU A 55 -6.41 1.04 5.75
CA LEU A 55 -6.77 2.11 4.83
C LEU A 55 -6.80 1.63 3.38
N GLY A 56 -5.86 0.78 2.97
CA GLY A 56 -5.83 0.18 1.62
C GLY A 56 -7.04 -0.71 1.38
N SER A 57 -7.40 -1.56 2.34
CA SER A 57 -8.57 -2.44 2.27
C SER A 57 -9.87 -1.65 2.25
N VAL A 58 -9.99 -0.61 3.09
CA VAL A 58 -11.14 0.29 3.11
C VAL A 58 -11.27 1.04 1.79
N LEU A 59 -10.18 1.52 1.20
CA LEU A 59 -10.20 2.20 -0.10
C LEU A 59 -10.70 1.27 -1.21
N ILE A 60 -10.22 0.01 -1.23
CA ILE A 60 -10.70 -1.01 -2.17
C ILE A 60 -12.20 -1.27 -1.95
N GLY A 61 -12.61 -1.52 -0.71
CA GLY A 61 -14.01 -1.78 -0.35
C GLY A 61 -14.94 -0.64 -0.77
N LEU A 62 -14.56 0.61 -0.46
CA LEU A 62 -15.32 1.79 -0.87
C LEU A 62 -15.38 1.94 -2.39
N THR A 63 -14.28 1.67 -3.09
CA THR A 63 -14.26 1.72 -4.56
C THR A 63 -15.25 0.72 -5.18
N LEU A 64 -15.40 -0.47 -4.57
CA LEU A 64 -16.36 -1.48 -4.99
C LEU A 64 -17.80 -1.10 -4.64
N VAL A 65 -18.04 -0.61 -3.42
CA VAL A 65 -19.37 -0.22 -2.92
C VAL A 65 -19.92 1.01 -3.63
N GLN A 66 -19.06 2.00 -3.93
CA GLN A 66 -19.46 3.22 -4.64
C GLN A 66 -19.66 3.01 -6.14
N LYS A 67 -19.52 1.77 -6.64
CA LYS A 67 -19.61 1.42 -8.07
C LYS A 67 -18.80 2.38 -8.93
N VAL A 68 -17.56 2.68 -8.52
CA VAL A 68 -16.67 3.49 -9.33
C VAL A 68 -16.41 2.72 -10.62
N GLU A 69 -16.71 3.32 -11.77
CA GLU A 69 -16.59 2.66 -13.07
C GLU A 69 -15.33 3.09 -13.85
N GLY A 70 -14.89 2.22 -14.76
CA GLY A 70 -13.84 2.51 -15.73
C GLY A 70 -12.42 2.50 -15.16
N LYS A 71 -11.58 3.39 -15.68
CA LYS A 71 -10.14 3.46 -15.36
C LYS A 71 -9.86 3.86 -13.91
N LEU A 72 -10.75 4.63 -13.28
CA LEU A 72 -10.57 5.14 -11.90
C LEU A 72 -10.63 4.01 -10.88
N LYS A 73 -11.55 3.05 -11.09
CA LYS A 73 -11.64 1.84 -10.28
C LYS A 73 -10.31 1.09 -10.22
N LYS A 74 -9.68 0.88 -11.38
CA LYS A 74 -8.42 0.15 -11.49
C LYS A 74 -7.30 0.87 -10.74
N LEU A 75 -7.23 2.20 -10.83
CA LEU A 75 -6.20 3.00 -10.16
C LEU A 75 -6.38 3.08 -8.65
N LEU A 76 -7.62 3.21 -8.16
CA LEU A 76 -7.92 3.17 -6.72
C LEU A 76 -7.62 1.81 -6.12
N ILE A 77 -7.99 0.73 -6.81
CA ILE A 77 -7.64 -0.64 -6.39
C ILE A 77 -6.13 -0.85 -6.41
N LEU A 78 -5.44 -0.40 -7.46
CA LEU A 78 -3.98 -0.47 -7.55
C LEU A 78 -3.33 0.27 -6.37
N THR A 79 -3.79 1.48 -6.06
CA THR A 79 -3.28 2.28 -4.93
C THR A 79 -3.48 1.53 -3.60
N GLY A 80 -4.69 1.06 -3.32
CA GLY A 80 -4.99 0.33 -2.09
C GLY A 80 -4.23 -0.99 -1.99
N ALA A 81 -4.15 -1.76 -3.08
CA ALA A 81 -3.48 -3.05 -3.13
C ALA A 81 -1.96 -2.90 -3.01
N SER A 82 -1.36 -1.88 -3.64
CA SER A 82 0.06 -1.59 -3.50
C SER A 82 0.43 -1.17 -2.06
N ALA A 83 -0.41 -0.37 -1.40
CA ALA A 83 -0.20 0.03 -0.01
C ALA A 83 -0.34 -1.13 0.98
N ALA A 84 -1.41 -1.92 0.87
CA ALA A 84 -1.60 -3.10 1.72
C ALA A 84 -0.53 -4.17 1.43
N GLY A 85 -0.25 -4.39 0.14
CA GLY A 85 0.75 -5.33 -0.35
C GLY A 85 2.14 -5.00 0.17
N PHE A 86 2.52 -3.72 0.28
CA PHE A 86 3.82 -3.32 0.82
C PHE A 86 4.07 -3.94 2.19
N PHE A 87 3.14 -3.76 3.12
CA PHE A 87 3.30 -4.30 4.46
C PHE A 87 3.24 -5.83 4.49
N ILE A 88 2.34 -6.44 3.70
CA ILE A 88 2.23 -7.90 3.61
C ILE A 88 3.55 -8.50 3.09
N PHE A 89 4.16 -7.93 2.05
CA PHE A 89 5.43 -8.44 1.52
C PHE A 89 6.60 -8.21 2.47
N VAL A 90 6.64 -7.10 3.20
CA VAL A 90 7.64 -6.88 4.27
C VAL A 90 7.47 -7.93 5.39
N LEU A 91 6.25 -8.23 5.81
CA LEU A 91 5.98 -9.28 6.79
C LEU A 91 6.40 -10.65 6.27
N LEU A 92 6.03 -11.00 5.03
CA LEU A 92 6.43 -12.25 4.40
C LEU A 92 7.96 -12.35 4.35
N HIS A 93 8.66 -11.32 3.90
CA HIS A 93 10.13 -11.28 3.89
C HIS A 93 10.70 -11.63 5.28
N ASN A 94 10.20 -11.02 6.36
CA ASN A 94 10.66 -11.32 7.72
C ASN A 94 10.33 -12.74 8.18
N ILE A 95 9.17 -13.27 7.82
CA ILE A 95 8.77 -14.66 8.13
C ILE A 95 9.69 -15.64 7.40
N PHE A 96 9.92 -15.44 6.10
CA PHE A 96 10.81 -16.30 5.31
C PHE A 96 12.27 -16.18 5.76
N TYR A 97 12.72 -14.99 6.17
CA TYR A 97 14.04 -14.80 6.78
C TYR A 97 14.22 -15.64 8.06
N ALA A 98 13.26 -15.56 8.99
CA ALA A 98 13.28 -16.38 10.20
C ALA A 98 13.22 -17.88 9.87
N LEU A 99 12.39 -18.27 8.90
CA LEU A 99 12.26 -19.66 8.47
C LEU A 99 13.54 -20.19 7.80
N ALA A 100 14.27 -19.32 7.08
CA ALA A 100 15.55 -19.66 6.45
C ALA A 100 16.61 -20.01 7.50
N GLN A 101 16.57 -19.32 8.65
CA GLN A 101 17.46 -19.59 9.78
C GLN A 101 17.12 -20.92 10.47
N LEU A 102 15.84 -21.25 10.63
CA LEU A 102 15.41 -22.51 11.25
C LEU A 102 15.64 -23.73 10.35
N THR A 103 15.58 -23.55 9.02
CA THR A 103 15.74 -24.63 8.04
C THR A 103 17.16 -24.76 7.51
N SER A 104 18.14 -24.10 8.15
CA SER A 104 19.56 -24.08 7.72
C SER A 104 20.20 -25.47 7.63
N HIS A 105 19.65 -26.46 8.34
CA HIS A 105 20.12 -27.84 8.31
C HIS A 105 19.78 -28.59 7.01
N THR A 106 18.78 -28.13 6.26
CA THR A 106 18.32 -28.77 5.02
C THR A 106 18.64 -27.87 3.82
N THR A 107 19.76 -28.15 3.15
CA THR A 107 20.37 -27.27 2.14
C THR A 107 19.39 -26.81 1.05
N ILE A 108 18.64 -27.73 0.45
CA ILE A 108 17.71 -27.43 -0.67
C ILE A 108 16.56 -26.53 -0.20
N LEU A 109 15.97 -26.84 0.95
CA LEU A 109 14.86 -26.07 1.51
C LEU A 109 15.33 -24.67 1.90
N SER A 110 16.49 -24.54 2.53
CA SER A 110 17.05 -23.24 2.92
C SER A 110 17.28 -22.33 1.70
N TYR A 111 17.80 -22.86 0.60
CA TYR A 111 17.95 -22.08 -0.64
C TYR A 111 16.62 -21.60 -1.21
N LEU A 112 15.60 -22.46 -1.22
CA LEU A 112 14.27 -22.08 -1.71
C LEU A 112 13.63 -21.00 -0.84
N ILE A 113 13.72 -21.13 0.48
CA ILE A 113 13.18 -20.15 1.44
C ILE A 113 13.91 -18.81 1.33
N LYS A 114 15.24 -18.81 1.17
CA LYS A 114 16.02 -17.59 0.88
C LYS A 114 15.61 -16.92 -0.43
N ALA A 115 15.33 -17.71 -1.47
CA ALA A 115 14.85 -17.15 -2.73
C ALA A 115 13.50 -16.43 -2.53
N PHE A 116 12.56 -17.04 -1.81
CA PHE A 116 11.28 -16.41 -1.49
C PHE A 116 11.44 -15.14 -0.65
N GLU A 117 12.26 -15.18 0.39
CA GLU A 117 12.61 -14.01 1.21
C GLU A 117 13.04 -12.81 0.34
N VAL A 118 13.99 -13.02 -0.56
CA VAL A 118 14.53 -11.97 -1.43
C VAL A 118 13.49 -11.48 -2.43
N ILE A 119 12.71 -12.39 -3.04
CA ILE A 119 11.66 -12.02 -3.98
C ILE A 119 10.61 -11.12 -3.30
N PHE A 120 10.14 -11.49 -2.12
CA PHE A 120 9.17 -10.66 -1.39
C PHE A 120 9.74 -9.31 -0.99
N PHE A 121 11.02 -9.25 -0.61
CA PHE A 121 11.70 -7.98 -0.35
C PHE A 121 11.77 -7.09 -1.60
N LEU A 122 12.15 -7.65 -2.76
CA LEU A 122 12.23 -6.91 -4.01
C LEU A 122 10.87 -6.38 -4.46
N ILE A 123 9.81 -7.19 -4.29
CA ILE A 123 8.44 -6.76 -4.56
C ILE A 123 8.04 -5.62 -3.62
N ALA A 124 8.34 -5.74 -2.32
CA ALA A 124 8.03 -4.70 -1.34
C ALA A 124 8.75 -3.38 -1.64
N ILE A 125 10.03 -3.42 -2.02
CA ILE A 125 10.84 -2.21 -2.19
C ILE A 125 10.71 -1.56 -3.58
N PHE A 126 10.42 -2.35 -4.62
CA PHE A 126 10.28 -1.84 -5.99
C PHE A 126 8.84 -1.86 -6.48
N ALA A 127 8.22 -3.04 -6.56
CA ALA A 127 6.92 -3.18 -7.23
C ALA A 127 5.80 -2.44 -6.49
N CYS A 128 5.74 -2.53 -5.17
CA CYS A 128 4.73 -1.84 -4.37
C CYS A 128 4.83 -0.30 -4.46
N PRO A 129 6.00 0.33 -4.22
CA PRO A 129 6.14 1.78 -4.38
C PRO A 129 5.84 2.27 -5.78
N ILE A 130 6.31 1.58 -6.82
CA ILE A 130 6.05 1.94 -8.22
C ILE A 130 4.55 1.84 -8.52
N GLY A 131 3.91 0.73 -8.15
CA GLY A 131 2.47 0.54 -8.33
C GLY A 131 1.65 1.59 -7.58
N PHE A 132 2.07 1.95 -6.37
CA PHE A 132 1.44 2.99 -5.58
C PHE A 132 1.53 4.36 -6.25
N VAL A 133 2.71 4.75 -6.73
CA VAL A 133 2.93 6.02 -7.43
C VAL A 133 2.07 6.11 -8.69
N ILE A 134 2.02 5.04 -9.50
CA ILE A 134 1.16 4.97 -10.69
C ILE A 134 -0.31 5.13 -10.30
N GLY A 135 -0.75 4.44 -9.25
CA GLY A 135 -2.11 4.53 -8.71
C GLY A 135 -2.48 5.94 -8.25
N VAL A 136 -1.61 6.58 -7.46
CA VAL A 136 -1.83 7.93 -6.93
C VAL A 136 -1.87 8.98 -8.04
N ILE A 137 -0.85 9.01 -8.90
CA ILE A 137 -0.77 9.99 -9.99
C ILE A 137 -1.96 9.82 -10.94
N GLY A 138 -2.27 8.57 -11.32
CA GLY A 138 -3.41 8.30 -12.20
C GLY A 138 -4.75 8.73 -11.59
N THR A 139 -4.93 8.52 -10.29
CA THR A 139 -6.15 8.94 -9.56
C THR A 139 -6.27 10.47 -9.53
N ILE A 140 -5.19 11.19 -9.19
CA ILE A 140 -5.15 12.66 -9.13
C ILE A 140 -5.46 13.28 -10.51
N VAL A 141 -4.82 12.78 -11.57
CA VAL A 141 -5.04 13.26 -12.95
C VAL A 141 -6.51 13.11 -13.33
N MET A 142 -7.14 11.99 -12.95
CA MET A 142 -8.52 11.72 -13.32
C MET A 142 -9.54 12.50 -12.49
N PHE A 143 -9.26 12.75 -11.21
CA PHE A 143 -10.04 13.69 -10.40
C PHE A 143 -10.01 15.11 -10.98
N ASN A 144 -8.83 15.58 -11.41
CA ASN A 144 -8.69 16.88 -12.05
C ASN A 144 -9.39 16.94 -13.41
N LYS A 145 -9.35 15.85 -14.19
CA LYS A 145 -10.07 15.78 -15.46
C LYS A 145 -11.59 15.83 -15.26
N LYS A 146 -12.13 15.14 -14.25
CA LYS A 146 -13.55 15.22 -13.91
C LYS A 146 -13.96 16.63 -13.48
N ARG A 147 -13.16 17.32 -12.67
CA ARG A 147 -13.44 18.70 -12.23
C ARG A 147 -13.37 19.76 -13.34
N LYS A 148 -12.67 19.50 -14.45
CA LYS A 148 -12.62 20.41 -15.61
C LYS A 148 -13.75 20.21 -16.62
N MET A 149 -14.55 19.14 -16.48
CA MET A 149 -15.70 18.85 -17.36
C MET A 149 -17.04 19.30 -16.74
N PHE A 150 -17.00 19.86 -15.52
CA PHE A 150 -18.11 20.58 -14.87
C PHE A 150 -17.71 22.04 -14.71
#